data_AF-A0A7C4CTM2-F1
#
_entry.id   AF-A0A7C4CTM2-F1
#
_cell.length_a   1.000
_cell.length_b   1.000
_cell.length_c   1.000
_cell.angle_alpha   90.00
_cell.angle_beta   90.00
_cell.angle_gamma   90.00
#
_symmetry.space_group_name_H-M   'P 1'
#
loop_
_entity.id
_entity.type
_entity.pdbx_description
1 polymer ?
#
loop_
_entity_poly.entity_id
_entity_poly.type
_entity_poly.pdbx_seq_one_letter_code
_entity_poly.pdbx_strand_id
1 'polypeptide(L)'
;MVLLVVSIAIIVAYIWLIFFPPLIGVDLFLLKLTGAVAVAIIFAIIGWIGYTLATTPPPKPIEEIEKEIESELKKAETKEQEKPS
;
A
#
# COMPACT_ATOMS: atom_id res chain seq x y z
N MET A 1 17.30 -7.03 -21.08
CA MET A 1 18.50 -6.14 -21.02
C MET A 1 18.20 -4.70 -21.46
N VAL A 2 17.58 -4.48 -22.62
CA VAL A 2 17.30 -3.11 -23.14
C VAL A 2 16.54 -2.22 -22.13
N LEU A 3 15.49 -2.73 -21.48
CA LEU A 3 14.73 -1.99 -20.46
C LEU A 3 15.59 -1.53 -19.27
N LEU A 4 16.55 -2.37 -18.85
CA LEU A 4 17.44 -2.07 -17.73
C LEU A 4 18.42 -0.95 -18.12
N VAL A 5 18.99 -1.02 -19.32
CA VAL A 5 19.90 0.01 -19.84
C VAL A 5 19.17 1.35 -20.01
N VAL A 6 17.95 1.33 -20.55
CA VAL A 6 17.13 2.53 -20.72
C VAL A 6 16.78 3.14 -19.35
N SER A 7 16.39 2.33 -18.36
CA SER A 7 16.10 2.81 -17.02
C SER A 7 17.30 3.48 -16.37
N ILE A 8 18.48 2.87 -16.45
CA ILE A 8 19.72 3.45 -15.93
C ILE A 8 20.04 4.76 -16.66
N ALA A 9 19.91 4.80 -17.99
CA ALA A 9 20.15 6.02 -18.75
C ALA A 9 19.23 7.18 -18.32
N ILE A 10 17.95 6.91 -18.05
CA ILE A 10 16.99 7.91 -17.57
C ILE A 10 17.39 8.42 -16.18
N ILE A 11 17.79 7.52 -15.27
CA ILE A 11 18.23 7.90 -13.91
C ILE A 11 19.46 8.80 -13.98
N VAL A 12 20.46 8.42 -14.77
CA VAL A 12 21.68 9.20 -14.94
C VAL A 12 21.38 10.56 -15.57
N ALA A 13 20.52 10.62 -16.59
CA ALA A 13 20.10 11.87 -17.22
C ALA A 13 19.34 12.78 -16.23
N TYR A 14 18.47 12.22 -15.38
CA TYR A 14 17.75 12.97 -14.35
C TYR A 14 18.69 13.58 -13.32
N ILE A 15 19.64 12.79 -12.80
CA ILE A 15 20.66 13.27 -11.86
C ILE A 15 21.51 14.36 -12.52
N TRP A 16 21.95 14.14 -13.76
CA TRP A 16 22.74 15.12 -14.50
C TRP A 16 21.99 16.44 -14.68
N LEU A 17 20.69 16.39 -15.03
CA LEU A 17 19.86 17.57 -15.25
C LEU A 17 19.66 18.39 -13.97
N ILE A 18 19.63 17.74 -12.80
CA ILE A 18 19.57 18.42 -11.49
C ILE A 18 20.87 19.18 -11.20
N PHE A 19 22.03 18.60 -11.51
CA PHE A 19 23.34 19.20 -11.20
C PHE A 19 23.81 20.20 -12.27
N PHE A 20 23.42 19.99 -13.53
CA PHE A 20 23.74 20.86 -14.67
C PHE A 20 22.45 21.28 -15.40
N PRO A 21 21.63 22.15 -14.77
CA PRO A 21 20.42 22.63 -15.40
C PRO A 21 20.75 23.52 -16.61
N PRO A 22 20.16 23.25 -17.80
CA PRO A 22 20.39 24.06 -19.00
C PRO A 22 19.71 25.45 -18.93
N LEU A 23 18.72 25.60 -18.02
CA LEU A 23 17.96 26.82 -17.81
C LEU A 23 17.87 27.08 -16.30
N ILE A 24 18.09 28.34 -15.91
CA ILE A 24 18.06 28.78 -14.52
C ILE A 24 16.66 28.50 -13.93
N GLY A 25 16.58 27.66 -12.89
CA GLY A 25 15.35 27.35 -12.15
C GLY A 25 14.66 26.02 -12.49
N VAL A 26 15.12 25.29 -13.51
CA VAL A 26 14.59 23.95 -13.84
C VAL A 26 14.95 22.92 -12.78
N ASP A 27 16.14 23.01 -12.20
CA ASP A 27 16.62 22.22 -11.07
C ASP A 27 15.69 22.34 -9.86
N LEU A 28 15.38 23.58 -9.45
CA LEU A 28 14.46 23.84 -8.35
C LEU A 28 13.05 23.36 -8.66
N PHE A 29 12.57 23.54 -9.89
CA PHE A 29 11.25 23.06 -10.28
C PHE A 29 11.16 21.52 -10.20
N LEU A 30 12.16 20.79 -10.73
CA LEU A 30 12.23 19.33 -10.65
C LEU A 30 12.31 18.81 -9.21
N LEU A 31 13.16 19.44 -8.38
CA LEU A 31 13.27 19.11 -6.95
C LEU A 31 11.95 19.34 -6.22
N LYS A 32 11.28 20.46 -6.47
CA LYS A 32 9.97 20.75 -5.89
C LYS A 32 8.91 19.76 -6.35
N LEU A 33 8.93 19.39 -7.63
CA LEU A 33 7.98 18.43 -8.19
C LEU A 33 8.15 17.04 -7.57
N THR A 34 9.39 16.52 -7.53
CA THR A 34 9.67 15.21 -6.95
C THR A 34 9.44 15.18 -5.44
N GLY A 35 9.82 16.25 -4.73
CA GLY A 35 9.48 16.43 -3.32
C GLY A 35 7.96 16.44 -3.09
N ALA A 36 7.20 17.17 -3.92
CA ALA A 36 5.74 17.21 -3.82
C ALA A 36 5.12 15.83 -4.09
N VAL A 37 5.61 15.07 -5.07
CA VAL A 37 5.15 13.69 -5.34
C VAL A 37 5.44 12.78 -4.15
N ALA A 38 6.64 12.84 -3.58
CA ALA A 38 6.99 12.05 -2.40
C ALA A 38 6.07 12.36 -1.20
N VAL A 39 5.83 13.64 -0.94
CA VAL A 39 4.91 14.09 0.11
C VAL A 39 3.47 13.65 -0.18
N ALA A 40 2.99 13.79 -1.42
CA ALA A 40 1.66 13.37 -1.82
C ALA A 40 1.43 11.87 -1.62
N ILE A 41 2.44 11.03 -1.89
CA ILE A 41 2.37 9.58 -1.63
C ILE A 41 2.18 9.30 -0.12
N ILE A 42 2.93 9.98 0.74
CA ILE A 42 2.80 9.85 2.19
C ILE A 42 1.40 10.25 2.65
N PHE A 43 0.91 11.40 2.18
CA PHE A 43 -0.45 11.85 2.51
C PHE A 43 -1.53 10.94 1.95
N ALA A 44 -1.33 10.34 0.77
CA ALA A 44 -2.26 9.36 0.21
C ALA A 44 -2.36 8.11 1.11
N ILE A 45 -1.22 7.62 1.64
CA ILE A 45 -1.20 6.50 2.59
C ILE A 45 -1.94 6.87 3.88
N ILE A 46 -1.64 8.03 4.47
CA ILE A 46 -2.29 8.49 5.70
C ILE A 46 -3.81 8.67 5.48
N GLY A 47 -4.20 9.28 4.36
CA GLY A 47 -5.60 9.47 4.00
C GLY A 47 -6.32 8.14 3.77
N TRP A 48 -5.67 7.17 3.14
CA TRP A 48 -6.21 5.82 2.98
C TRP A 48 -6.41 5.12 4.33
N ILE A 49 -5.41 5.18 5.23
CA ILE A 49 -5.52 4.60 6.57
C ILE A 49 -6.66 5.28 7.34
N GLY A 50 -6.72 6.62 7.33
CA GLY A 50 -7.81 7.36 7.96
C GLY A 50 -9.18 7.01 7.38
N TYR A 51 -9.28 6.81 6.07
CA TYR A 51 -10.49 6.35 5.40
C TYR A 51 -10.89 4.95 5.86
N THR A 52 -9.95 4.01 5.94
CA THR A 52 -10.25 2.65 6.42
C THR A 52 -10.71 2.65 7.88
N LEU A 53 -10.07 3.41 8.78
CA LEU A 53 -10.47 3.48 10.19
C LEU A 53 -11.86 4.12 10.38
N ALA A 54 -12.20 5.14 9.58
CA ALA A 54 -13.50 5.80 9.63
C ALA A 54 -14.63 4.93 9.05
N THR A 55 -14.30 4.05 8.10
CA THR A 55 -15.27 3.20 7.42
C THR A 55 -15.34 1.79 7.97
N THR A 56 -14.36 1.36 8.78
CA THR A 56 -14.49 0.15 9.60
C THR A 56 -15.41 0.46 10.77
N PRO A 57 -16.62 -0.13 10.84
CA PRO A 57 -17.43 -0.07 12.04
C PRO A 57 -16.60 -0.64 13.19
N PRO A 58 -16.78 -0.13 14.42
CA PRO A 58 -16.06 -0.63 15.59
C PRO A 58 -16.15 -2.17 15.60
N PRO A 59 -15.01 -2.85 15.85
CA PRO A 59 -14.94 -4.30 15.79
C PRO A 59 -16.12 -4.90 16.56
N LYS A 60 -16.86 -5.82 15.93
CA LYS A 60 -18.01 -6.48 16.56
C LYS A 60 -17.61 -7.01 17.95
N PRO A 61 -18.51 -6.99 18.94
CA PRO A 61 -18.22 -7.52 20.27
C PRO A 61 -17.66 -8.94 20.18
N ILE A 62 -16.57 -9.19 20.90
CA ILE A 62 -15.80 -10.45 20.84
C ILE A 62 -16.69 -11.68 21.09
N GLU A 63 -17.76 -11.52 21.89
CA GLU A 63 -18.75 -12.57 22.17
C GLU A 63 -19.50 -13.12 20.93
N GLU A 64 -19.80 -12.29 19.92
CA GLU A 64 -20.47 -12.78 18.70
C GLU A 64 -19.51 -13.59 17.83
N ILE A 65 -18.23 -13.18 17.79
CA ILE A 65 -17.18 -13.85 17.02
C ILE A 65 -16.82 -15.20 17.65
N GLU A 66 -16.71 -15.28 18.97
CA GLU A 66 -16.50 -16.56 19.68
C GLU A 66 -17.65 -17.54 19.44
N LYS A 67 -18.91 -17.07 19.48
CA LYS A 67 -20.08 -17.93 19.24
C LYS A 67 -20.15 -18.46 17.81
N GLU A 68 -19.84 -17.64 16.80
CA GLU A 68 -19.80 -18.10 15.40
C GLU A 68 -18.68 -19.13 15.19
N ILE A 69 -17.49 -18.89 15.76
CA ILE A 69 -16.35 -19.81 15.67
C ILE A 69 -16.65 -21.14 16.36
N GLU A 70 -17.22 -21.11 17.58
CA GLU A 70 -17.61 -22.33 18.31
C GLU A 70 -18.68 -23.14 17.57
N SER A 71 -19.66 -22.45 16.95
CA SER A 71 -20.69 -23.05 16.11
C SER A 71 -20.10 -23.74 14.87
N GLU A 72 -19.18 -23.08 14.17
CA GLU A 72 -18.50 -23.63 12.99
C GLU A 72 -17.61 -24.84 13.37
N LEU A 73 -16.88 -24.76 14.49
CA LEU A 73 -16.10 -25.87 15.04
C LEU A 73 -16.97 -27.08 15.39
N LYS A 74 -18.08 -26.89 16.10
CA LYS A 74 -19.03 -27.97 16.41
C LYS A 74 -19.62 -28.62 15.15
N LYS A 75 -19.94 -27.83 14.12
CA LYS A 75 -20.43 -28.36 12.85
C LYS A 75 -19.35 -29.15 12.10
N ALA A 76 -18.10 -28.70 12.15
CA ALA A 76 -16.97 -29.41 11.54
C ALA A 76 -16.73 -30.76 12.23
N GLU A 77 -16.70 -30.80 13.57
CA GLU A 77 -16.54 -32.04 14.34
C GLU A 77 -17.69 -33.03 14.09
N THR A 78 -18.93 -32.54 14.02
CA THR A 78 -20.09 -33.40 13.75
C THR A 78 -20.02 -34.03 12.36
N LYS A 79 -19.57 -33.27 11.34
CA LYS A 79 -19.39 -33.75 9.98
C LYS A 79 -18.20 -34.73 9.82
N GLU A 80 -17.16 -34.56 10.62
CA GLU A 80 -16.01 -35.47 10.65
C GLU A 80 -16.39 -36.82 11.30
N GLN A 81 -17.25 -36.81 12.32
CA GLN A 81 -17.73 -38.02 13.00
C GLN A 81 -18.83 -38.78 12.25
N GLU A 82 -19.61 -38.12 11.38
CA GLU A 82 -20.66 -38.77 10.57
C GLU A 82 -20.15 -39.44 9.28
N LYS A 83 -18.85 -39.33 8.93
CA LYS A 83 -18.28 -40.00 7.76
C LYS A 83 -17.89 -41.44 8.13
N PRO A 84 -18.67 -42.48 7.75
CA PRO A 84 -18.35 -43.85 8.09
C PRO A 84 -17.17 -44.30 7.21
N SER A 85 -16.18 -44.95 7.82
CA SER A 85 -15.16 -45.74 7.11
C SER A 85 -15.78 -46.95 6.42
#